data_AF-A0A0C1F851-F1
#
_entry.id   AF-A0A0C1F851-F1
#
_cell.length_a   1.000
_cell.length_b   1.000
_cell.length_c   1.000
_cell.angle_alpha   90.00
_cell.angle_beta   90.00
_cell.angle_gamma   90.00
#
_symmetry.space_group_name_H-M   'P 1'
#
loop_
_entity.id
_entity.type
_entity.pdbx_description
1 polymer ?
#
loop_
_entity_poly.entity_id
_entity_poly.type
_entity_poly.pdbx_seq_one_letter_code
_entity_poly.pdbx_strand_id
1 'polypeptide(L)'
;MNFTKNYDQDFNAFDAIIFLGVLACMIVALAFSIIKVNKVQYLQGKFNGVLEFKNEEIVIRNKIYSLNEVTHIGIDANDFKGSWGISSFEGNLGDSYRSNGTDNHLKLLLNNNQNITINFEQITKNQIFNDKHFLINYFHLGKFNYANLVDIIGEDDAYIKYKKHTR
;
A
#
# COMPACT_ATOMS: atom_id res chain seq x y z
N MET A 1 -13.15 52.67 44.30
CA MET A 1 -12.23 52.11 43.29
C MET A 1 -13.07 51.21 42.39
N ASN A 2 -13.66 51.77 41.34
CA ASN A 2 -14.54 51.02 40.43
C ASN A 2 -13.80 50.81 39.11
N PHE A 3 -13.33 49.58 38.90
CA PHE A 3 -12.80 49.12 37.62
C PHE A 3 -13.89 48.36 36.88
N THR A 4 -14.88 49.09 36.35
CA THR A 4 -15.73 48.56 35.29
C THR A 4 -15.10 48.98 33.96
N LYS A 5 -14.23 48.13 33.41
CA LYS A 5 -13.85 48.23 32.00
C LYS A 5 -15.10 47.90 31.19
N ASN A 6 -15.74 48.90 30.61
CA ASN A 6 -16.67 48.68 29.51
C ASN A 6 -15.88 48.04 28.36
N TYR A 7 -16.12 46.76 28.13
CA TYR A 7 -15.83 46.12 26.85
C TYR A 7 -17.07 46.25 25.97
N ASP A 8 -17.47 47.48 25.67
CA ASP A 8 -18.34 47.74 24.53
C ASP A 8 -17.42 47.80 23.30
N GLN A 9 -16.92 46.62 22.91
CA GLN A 9 -16.44 46.45 21.54
C GLN A 9 -17.68 46.31 20.68
N ASP A 10 -18.15 47.44 20.15
CA ASP A 10 -19.16 47.47 19.11
C ASP A 10 -18.63 46.64 17.95
N PHE A 11 -19.18 45.43 17.77
CA PHE A 11 -18.89 44.59 16.63
C PHE A 11 -19.42 45.31 15.39
N ASN A 12 -18.56 46.10 14.78
CA ASN A 12 -18.95 46.98 13.69
C ASN A 12 -19.05 46.18 12.39
N ALA A 13 -19.79 46.70 11.42
CA ALA A 13 -19.96 46.05 10.12
C ALA A 13 -18.62 45.67 9.46
N PHE A 14 -17.55 46.42 9.76
CA PHE A 14 -16.20 46.12 9.31
C PHE A 14 -15.62 44.83 9.91
N ASP A 15 -15.78 44.60 11.21
CA ASP A 15 -15.33 43.38 11.90
C ASP A 15 -16.13 42.16 11.41
N ALA A 16 -17.43 42.34 11.15
CA ALA A 16 -18.28 41.33 10.55
C ALA A 16 -17.78 40.92 9.15
N ILE A 17 -17.44 41.89 8.30
CA ILE A 17 -16.93 41.65 6.94
C ILE A 17 -15.59 40.89 6.99
N ILE A 18 -14.67 41.29 7.88
CA ILE A 18 -13.38 40.60 8.05
C ILE A 18 -13.62 39.15 8.51
N PHE A 19 -14.46 38.95 9.52
CA PHE A 19 -14.76 37.62 10.04
C PHE A 19 -15.37 36.70 8.97
N LEU A 20 -16.35 37.20 8.20
CA LEU A 20 -16.94 36.48 7.07
C LEU A 20 -15.90 36.18 5.98
N GLY A 21 -14.99 37.12 5.71
CA GLY A 21 -13.88 36.91 4.77
C GLY A 21 -12.94 35.78 5.19
N VAL A 22 -12.52 35.77 6.45
CA VAL A 22 -11.66 34.70 7.01
C VAL A 22 -12.40 33.36 7.00
N LEU A 23 -13.68 33.35 7.38
CA LEU A 23 -14.50 32.14 7.37
C LEU A 23 -14.66 31.58 5.95
N ALA A 24 -14.90 32.43 4.96
CA ALA A 24 -14.99 32.03 3.56
C ALA A 24 -13.67 31.41 3.06
N CYS A 25 -12.53 32.03 3.39
CA CYS A 25 -11.20 31.49 3.05
C CYS A 25 -10.97 30.10 3.66
N MET A 26 -11.36 29.87 4.92
CA MET A 26 -11.25 28.55 5.55
C MET A 26 -12.12 27.50 4.86
N ILE A 27 -13.36 27.84 4.51
CA ILE A 27 -14.27 26.92 3.80
C ILE A 27 -13.69 26.54 2.44
N VAL A 28 -13.16 27.52 1.69
CA VAL A 28 -12.53 27.28 0.38
C VAL A 28 -11.29 26.40 0.53
N ALA A 29 -10.45 26.64 1.53
CA ALA A 29 -9.27 25.81 1.81
C ALA A 29 -9.65 24.35 2.15
N LEU A 30 -10.68 24.15 2.97
CA LEU A 30 -11.22 22.82 3.28
C LEU A 30 -11.76 22.12 2.03
N ALA A 31 -12.52 22.83 1.19
CA ALA A 31 -13.03 22.27 -0.06
C ALA A 31 -11.91 21.82 -1.01
N PHE A 32 -10.86 22.64 -1.18
CA PHE A 32 -9.69 22.27 -1.98
C PHE A 32 -8.91 21.10 -1.40
N SER A 33 -8.80 21.00 -0.08
CA SER A 33 -8.15 19.87 0.60
C SER A 33 -8.87 18.55 0.27
N ILE A 34 -10.20 18.52 0.36
CA ILE A 34 -11.01 17.33 0.07
C ILE A 34 -10.83 16.87 -1.39
N ILE A 35 -10.76 17.80 -2.34
CA ILE A 35 -10.57 17.48 -3.77
C ILE A 35 -9.20 16.84 -4.04
N LYS A 36 -8.13 17.30 -3.37
CA LYS A 36 -6.77 16.75 -3.53
C LYS A 36 -6.63 15.34 -2.95
N VAL A 37 -7.32 15.05 -1.84
CA VAL A 37 -7.28 13.73 -1.17
C VAL A 37 -7.80 12.59 -2.06
N ASN A 38 -8.67 12.88 -3.03
CA ASN A 38 -9.29 11.84 -3.85
C ASN A 38 -8.53 11.49 -5.14
N LYS A 39 -7.46 12.20 -5.49
CA LYS A 39 -6.64 11.83 -6.64
C LYS A 39 -5.88 10.54 -6.34
N VAL A 40 -5.45 9.82 -7.38
CA VAL A 40 -4.53 8.66 -7.31
C VAL A 40 -3.18 9.11 -7.90
N GLN A 41 -2.06 8.61 -7.36
CA GLN A 41 -0.73 9.02 -7.78
C GLN A 41 -0.52 8.65 -9.26
N TYR A 42 -0.07 9.63 -10.05
CA TYR A 42 0.27 9.37 -11.45
C TYR A 42 1.60 8.61 -11.49
N LEU A 43 1.55 7.38 -12.02
CA LEU A 43 2.78 6.63 -12.28
C LEU A 43 3.31 7.01 -13.67
N GLN A 44 4.56 7.44 -13.72
CA GLN A 44 5.28 7.55 -14.98
C GLN A 44 5.91 6.19 -15.31
N GLY A 45 5.40 5.51 -16.33
CA GLY A 45 5.90 4.20 -16.74
C GLY A 45 4.88 3.37 -17.51
N LYS A 46 5.25 2.12 -17.83
CA LYS A 46 4.34 1.12 -18.40
C LYS A 46 4.46 -0.17 -17.62
N PHE A 47 3.32 -0.78 -17.30
CA PHE A 47 3.30 -2.16 -16.82
C PHE A 47 3.81 -3.08 -17.92
N ASN A 48 4.72 -3.98 -17.59
CA ASN A 48 5.36 -4.85 -18.57
C ASN A 48 5.47 -6.29 -18.05
N GLY A 49 4.62 -7.16 -18.61
CA GLY A 49 4.58 -8.59 -18.34
C GLY A 49 3.51 -9.00 -17.32
N VAL A 50 3.57 -10.25 -16.88
CA VAL A 50 2.63 -10.85 -15.91
C VAL A 50 3.42 -11.52 -14.79
N LEU A 51 2.90 -11.51 -13.58
CA LEU A 51 3.35 -12.37 -12.49
C LEU A 51 2.31 -13.48 -12.31
N GLU A 52 2.73 -14.73 -12.47
CA GLU A 52 1.85 -15.89 -12.32
C GLU A 52 2.54 -16.93 -11.43
N PHE A 53 1.79 -17.42 -10.44
CA PHE A 53 2.22 -18.51 -9.56
C PHE A 53 1.63 -19.82 -10.05
N LYS A 54 2.45 -20.88 -10.09
CA LYS A 54 2.04 -22.25 -10.47
C LYS A 54 2.65 -23.28 -9.53
N ASN A 55 2.20 -24.53 -9.58
CA ASN A 55 2.63 -25.54 -8.60
C ASN A 55 4.15 -25.78 -8.55
N GLU A 56 4.85 -25.73 -9.68
CA GLU A 56 6.28 -26.08 -9.79
C GLU A 56 7.16 -24.94 -10.33
N GLU A 57 6.55 -23.81 -10.69
CA GLU A 57 7.24 -22.70 -11.34
C GLU A 57 6.58 -21.35 -10.99
N ILE A 58 7.36 -20.29 -11.16
CA ILE A 58 6.90 -18.90 -11.08
C ILE A 58 7.20 -18.25 -12.42
N VAL A 59 6.18 -17.66 -13.05
CA VAL A 59 6.33 -16.94 -14.31
C VAL A 59 6.43 -15.46 -14.02
N ILE A 60 7.53 -14.86 -14.43
CA ILE A 60 7.79 -13.43 -14.31
C ILE A 60 8.01 -12.86 -15.70
N ARG A 61 7.07 -12.03 -16.16
CA ARG A 61 7.01 -11.51 -17.52
C ARG A 61 6.92 -12.65 -18.53
N ASN A 62 8.05 -12.98 -19.18
CA ASN A 62 8.19 -14.06 -20.15
C ASN A 62 9.30 -15.04 -19.74
N LYS A 63 9.74 -15.00 -18.48
CA LYS A 63 10.75 -15.91 -17.93
C LYS A 63 10.08 -16.83 -16.92
N ILE A 64 10.43 -18.10 -17.03
CA ILE A 64 9.98 -19.16 -16.14
C ILE A 64 11.11 -19.46 -15.17
N TYR A 65 10.78 -19.48 -13.89
CA TYR A 65 11.69 -19.87 -12.81
C TYR A 65 11.15 -21.14 -12.18
N SER A 66 11.87 -22.26 -12.30
CA SER A 66 11.47 -23.49 -11.62
C SER A 66 11.70 -23.36 -10.12
N LEU A 67 10.78 -23.87 -9.29
CA LEU A 67 10.97 -23.89 -7.84
C LEU A 67 12.19 -24.70 -7.40
N ASN A 68 12.67 -25.62 -8.24
CA ASN A 68 13.91 -26.35 -7.98
C ASN A 68 15.15 -25.46 -8.04
N GLU A 69 15.08 -24.38 -8.82
CA GLU A 69 16.16 -23.40 -9.00
C GLU A 69 16.09 -22.26 -7.98
N VAL A 70 14.95 -22.13 -7.30
CA VAL A 70 14.70 -21.12 -6.27
C VAL A 70 15.06 -21.68 -4.90
N THR A 71 15.88 -20.97 -4.13
CA THR A 71 16.17 -21.29 -2.73
C THR A 71 15.17 -20.63 -1.80
N HIS A 72 14.83 -19.36 -2.08
CA HIS A 72 13.98 -18.56 -1.20
C HIS A 72 13.11 -17.58 -1.99
N ILE A 73 11.91 -17.35 -1.49
CA ILE A 73 10.91 -16.44 -2.03
C ILE A 73 10.46 -15.51 -0.90
N GLY A 74 10.55 -14.21 -1.12
CA GLY A 74 10.00 -13.18 -0.26
C GLY A 74 9.01 -12.31 -1.02
N ILE A 75 7.87 -11.99 -0.40
CA ILE A 75 6.81 -11.18 -1.00
C ILE A 75 6.40 -10.09 -0.02
N ASP A 76 6.34 -8.86 -0.50
CA ASP A 76 5.70 -7.73 0.17
C ASP A 76 4.53 -7.28 -0.70
N ALA A 77 3.31 -7.39 -0.16
CA ALA A 77 2.06 -7.21 -0.91
C ALA A 77 1.07 -6.30 -0.15
N ASN A 78 1.58 -5.29 0.53
CA ASN A 78 0.77 -4.40 1.37
C ASN A 78 0.09 -3.27 0.59
N ASP A 79 0.58 -2.96 -0.61
CA ASP A 79 0.09 -1.85 -1.41
C ASP A 79 -0.98 -2.29 -2.42
N PHE A 80 -2.04 -1.51 -2.57
CA PHE A 80 -3.08 -1.73 -3.56
C PHE A 80 -3.64 -0.40 -4.05
N LYS A 81 -4.25 -0.40 -5.24
CA LYS A 81 -4.77 0.81 -5.85
C LYS A 81 -5.82 1.48 -4.95
N GLY A 82 -5.61 2.76 -4.65
CA GLY A 82 -6.48 3.53 -3.77
C GLY A 82 -6.15 3.41 -2.28
N SER A 83 -5.16 2.59 -1.88
CA SER A 83 -4.61 2.56 -0.52
C SER A 83 -4.01 3.92 -0.17
N TRP A 84 -3.86 4.21 1.13
CA TRP A 84 -3.09 5.38 1.55
C TRP A 84 -1.61 5.13 1.26
N GLY A 85 -1.04 5.87 0.31
CA GLY A 85 0.34 5.68 -0.13
C GLY A 85 1.35 6.13 0.92
N ILE A 86 2.52 5.49 0.98
CA ILE A 86 3.66 5.85 1.85
C ILE A 86 4.19 7.25 1.51
N SER A 87 4.06 7.68 0.25
CA SER A 87 4.40 9.03 -0.24
C SER A 87 3.63 10.16 0.45
N SER A 88 2.54 9.86 1.16
CA SER A 88 1.83 10.79 2.04
C SER A 88 2.71 11.32 3.18
N PHE A 89 3.75 10.58 3.56
CA PHE A 89 4.59 10.86 4.73
C PHE A 89 5.86 11.66 4.40
N GLU A 90 6.30 11.69 3.13
CA GLU A 90 7.56 12.36 2.71
C GLU A 90 7.40 13.85 2.37
N GLY A 91 6.27 14.48 2.74
CA GLY A 91 6.10 15.93 2.59
C GLY A 91 5.88 16.40 1.15
N ASN A 92 5.62 15.49 0.20
CA ASN A 92 5.24 15.83 -1.17
C ASN A 92 3.78 16.32 -1.21
N LEU A 93 3.57 17.59 -0.89
CA LEU A 93 2.27 18.30 -0.93
C LEU A 93 1.65 18.42 -2.34
N GLY A 94 2.29 17.84 -3.36
CA GLY A 94 1.88 17.88 -4.77
C GLY A 94 1.25 16.57 -5.28
N ASP A 95 1.60 15.43 -4.69
CA ASP A 95 1.18 14.12 -5.20
C ASP A 95 0.02 13.56 -4.37
N SER A 96 -0.84 12.83 -5.07
CA SER A 96 -2.04 12.23 -4.51
C SER A 96 -1.71 11.33 -3.30
N TYR A 97 -2.53 11.43 -2.26
CA TYR A 97 -2.47 10.59 -1.06
C TYR A 97 -2.80 9.11 -1.30
N ARG A 98 -3.34 8.77 -2.47
CA ARG A 98 -3.68 7.40 -2.82
C ARG A 98 -2.64 6.74 -3.69
N SER A 99 -2.21 5.56 -3.28
CA SER A 99 -1.32 4.71 -4.06
C SER A 99 -1.99 4.23 -5.34
N ASN A 100 -1.17 3.95 -6.33
CA ASN A 100 -1.57 3.25 -7.54
C ASN A 100 -1.49 1.71 -7.39
N GLY A 101 -1.04 1.19 -6.25
CA GLY A 101 -0.95 -0.24 -5.97
C GLY A 101 0.29 -0.92 -6.54
N THR A 102 1.37 -0.20 -6.84
CA THR A 102 2.58 -0.76 -7.48
C THR A 102 3.79 -0.89 -6.57
N ASP A 103 3.68 -0.47 -5.31
CA ASP A 103 4.75 -0.63 -4.31
C ASP A 103 4.66 -2.01 -3.62
N ASN A 104 4.57 -3.05 -4.44
CA ASN A 104 4.62 -4.44 -4.00
C ASN A 104 5.83 -5.10 -4.62
N HIS A 105 6.49 -5.99 -3.87
CA HIS A 105 7.79 -6.55 -4.25
C HIS A 105 7.77 -8.07 -4.17
N LEU A 106 8.29 -8.74 -5.19
CA LEU A 106 8.63 -10.15 -5.18
C LEU A 106 10.15 -10.28 -5.29
N LYS A 107 10.74 -11.03 -4.37
CA LYS A 107 12.17 -11.34 -4.33
C LYS A 107 12.37 -12.85 -4.42
N LEU A 108 13.13 -13.30 -5.41
CA LEU A 108 13.59 -14.67 -5.55
C LEU A 108 15.10 -14.73 -5.32
N LEU A 109 15.55 -15.59 -4.42
CA LEU A 109 16.93 -16.03 -4.34
C LEU A 109 17.04 -17.36 -5.09
N LEU A 110 17.96 -17.45 -6.04
CA LEU A 110 18.20 -18.65 -6.83
C LEU A 110 19.37 -19.47 -6.27
N ASN A 111 19.49 -20.74 -6.66
CA ASN A 111 20.56 -21.66 -6.22
C ASN A 111 21.96 -21.16 -6.59
N ASN A 112 22.07 -20.34 -7.63
CA ASN A 112 23.32 -19.70 -8.06
C ASN A 112 23.60 -18.39 -7.30
N ASN A 113 22.89 -18.12 -6.20
CA ASN A 113 22.93 -16.89 -5.40
C ASN A 113 22.49 -15.62 -6.15
N GLN A 114 21.85 -15.75 -7.32
CA GLN A 114 21.28 -14.61 -8.01
C GLN A 114 19.98 -14.16 -7.35
N ASN A 115 19.84 -12.86 -7.13
CA ASN A 115 18.62 -12.24 -6.64
C ASN A 115 17.82 -11.66 -7.81
N ILE A 116 16.55 -12.06 -7.94
CA ILE A 116 15.58 -11.47 -8.85
C ILE A 116 14.57 -10.70 -8.02
N THR A 117 14.53 -9.38 -8.21
CA THR A 117 13.52 -8.52 -7.58
C THR A 117 12.66 -7.90 -8.65
N ILE A 118 11.34 -7.98 -8.49
CA ILE A 118 10.38 -7.29 -9.33
C ILE A 118 9.35 -6.54 -8.49
N ASN A 119 8.76 -5.52 -9.09
CA ASN A 119 7.58 -4.87 -8.56
C ASN A 119 6.33 -5.40 -9.29
N PHE A 120 5.20 -5.45 -8.60
CA PHE A 120 3.93 -5.85 -9.20
C PHE A 120 2.76 -4.97 -8.72
N GLU A 121 1.68 -4.95 -9.51
CA GLU A 121 0.48 -4.17 -9.21
C GLU A 121 -0.56 -5.04 -8.47
N GLN A 122 -1.21 -4.48 -7.46
CA GLN A 122 -2.47 -4.98 -6.92
C GLN A 122 -3.59 -3.96 -7.13
N ILE A 123 -4.65 -4.38 -7.82
CA ILE A 123 -5.82 -3.55 -8.10
C ILE A 123 -6.72 -3.49 -6.86
N THR A 124 -6.83 -4.59 -6.12
CA THR A 124 -7.67 -4.68 -4.92
C THR A 124 -6.84 -5.08 -3.72
N LYS A 125 -7.31 -4.70 -2.53
CA LYS A 125 -6.71 -5.16 -1.27
C LYS A 125 -6.63 -6.69 -1.25
N ASN A 126 -5.47 -7.21 -0.85
CA ASN A 126 -5.18 -8.64 -0.72
C ASN A 126 -5.42 -9.44 -2.02
N GLN A 127 -5.24 -8.84 -3.21
CA GLN A 127 -5.43 -9.55 -4.48
C GLN A 127 -4.55 -10.80 -4.57
N ILE A 128 -3.32 -10.72 -4.05
CA ILE A 128 -2.38 -11.85 -4.01
C ILE A 128 -2.88 -13.05 -3.20
N PHE A 129 -3.87 -12.86 -2.32
CA PHE A 129 -4.50 -13.94 -1.55
C PHE A 129 -5.22 -14.96 -2.44
N ASN A 130 -5.62 -14.56 -3.66
CA ASN A 130 -6.22 -15.48 -4.62
C ASN A 130 -5.27 -16.63 -4.97
N ASP A 131 -3.95 -16.39 -4.89
CA ASP A 131 -2.90 -17.37 -5.19
C ASP A 131 -2.40 -18.11 -3.93
N LYS A 132 -3.10 -17.99 -2.79
CA LYS A 132 -2.66 -18.55 -1.50
C LYS A 132 -2.32 -20.04 -1.54
N HIS A 133 -2.99 -20.81 -2.38
CA HIS A 133 -2.75 -22.25 -2.47
C HIS A 133 -1.35 -22.56 -3.03
N PHE A 134 -0.88 -21.78 -4.00
CA PHE A 134 0.50 -21.87 -4.49
C PHE A 134 1.49 -21.43 -3.43
N LEU A 135 1.22 -20.32 -2.73
CA LEU A 135 2.10 -19.80 -1.67
C LEU A 135 2.25 -20.80 -0.51
N ILE A 136 1.15 -21.43 -0.10
CA ILE A 136 1.15 -22.51 0.90
C ILE A 136 1.96 -23.71 0.39
N ASN A 137 1.84 -24.09 -0.88
CA ASN A 137 2.65 -25.16 -1.45
C ASN A 137 4.14 -24.81 -1.39
N TYR A 138 4.52 -23.58 -1.75
CA TYR A 138 5.91 -23.13 -1.70
C TYR A 138 6.47 -23.12 -0.29
N PHE A 139 5.64 -22.78 0.69
CA PHE A 139 5.97 -22.90 2.11
C PHE A 139 6.27 -24.36 2.49
N HIS A 140 5.43 -25.31 2.09
CA HIS A 140 5.66 -26.74 2.33
C HIS A 140 6.91 -27.28 1.63
N LEU A 141 7.31 -26.68 0.51
CA LEU A 141 8.57 -26.98 -0.19
C LEU A 141 9.79 -26.26 0.42
N GLY A 142 9.62 -25.53 1.52
CA GLY A 142 10.69 -24.80 2.21
C GLY A 142 11.19 -23.56 1.45
N LYS A 143 10.48 -23.11 0.41
CA LYS A 143 10.86 -21.97 -0.43
C LYS A 143 10.37 -20.64 0.14
N PHE A 144 9.42 -20.68 1.06
CA PHE A 144 8.72 -19.51 1.60
C PHE A 144 8.84 -19.52 3.13
N ASN A 145 9.05 -18.36 3.77
CA ASN A 145 9.10 -18.28 5.23
C ASN A 145 7.69 -18.20 5.84
N TYR A 146 7.51 -18.72 7.06
CA TYR A 146 6.26 -18.63 7.81
C TYR A 146 5.85 -17.17 8.05
N ALA A 147 6.79 -16.29 8.40
CA ALA A 147 6.50 -14.87 8.62
C ALA A 147 5.88 -14.22 7.37
N ASN A 148 6.50 -14.39 6.20
CA ASN A 148 5.94 -13.88 4.94
C ASN A 148 4.58 -14.53 4.61
N LEU A 149 4.37 -15.79 4.98
CA LEU A 149 3.09 -16.45 4.74
C LEU A 149 1.99 -15.79 5.59
N VAL A 150 2.24 -15.59 6.88
CA VAL A 150 1.32 -14.91 7.81
C VAL A 150 0.98 -13.50 7.32
N ASP A 151 1.97 -12.74 6.84
CA ASP A 151 1.74 -11.38 6.33
C ASP A 151 0.75 -11.34 5.15
N ILE A 152 0.73 -12.39 4.32
CA ILE A 152 -0.10 -12.44 3.11
C ILE A 152 -1.47 -13.07 3.36
N ILE A 153 -1.50 -14.20 4.07
CA ILE A 153 -2.73 -15.01 4.23
C ILE A 153 -3.39 -14.85 5.61
N GLY A 154 -2.74 -14.18 6.56
CA GLY A 154 -3.20 -14.03 7.93
C GLY A 154 -2.79 -15.19 8.85
N GLU A 155 -2.70 -14.89 10.14
CA GLU A 155 -2.20 -15.81 11.17
C GLU A 155 -3.04 -17.08 11.31
N ASP A 156 -4.37 -16.96 11.35
CA ASP A 156 -5.29 -18.09 11.51
C ASP A 156 -5.18 -19.10 10.36
N ASP A 157 -5.19 -18.61 9.11
CA ASP A 157 -5.10 -19.43 7.91
C ASP A 157 -3.71 -20.08 7.78
N ALA A 158 -2.64 -19.33 8.08
CA ALA A 158 -1.28 -19.85 8.08
C ALA A 158 -1.07 -20.94 9.15
N TYR A 159 -1.57 -20.72 10.37
CA TYR A 159 -1.43 -21.65 11.48
C TYR A 159 -2.14 -22.98 11.23
N ILE A 160 -3.38 -22.95 10.72
CA ILE A 160 -4.15 -24.16 10.39
C ILE A 160 -3.40 -25.02 9.35
N LYS A 161 -2.75 -24.38 8.38
CA LYS A 161 -2.01 -25.06 7.32
C LYS A 161 -0.64 -25.57 7.79
N TYR A 162 0.05 -24.79 8.63
CA TYR A 162 1.29 -25.19 9.28
C TYR A 162 1.14 -26.46 10.13
N LYS A 163 0.08 -26.52 10.96
CA LYS A 163 -0.17 -27.65 11.87
C LYS A 163 -0.51 -28.96 11.15
N LYS A 164 -0.99 -28.91 9.90
CA LYS A 164 -1.20 -30.09 9.05
C LYS A 164 0.09 -30.68 8.47
N HIS A 165 1.18 -29.90 8.45
CA HIS A 165 2.46 -30.32 7.88
C HIS A 165 3.41 -30.93 8.92
N THR A 166 3.23 -30.58 10.19
CA THR A 166 4.05 -31.06 11.32
C THR A 166 3.49 -32.31 12.00
N ARG A 167 2.43 -32.92 11.45
CA ARG A 167 1.88 -34.22 11.85
C ARG A 167 2.10 -35.22 10.74
#